data_AF-A0A0Q4IJP8-F1
#
_entry.id   AF-A0A0Q4IJP8-F1
#
_cell.length_a   1.000
_cell.length_b   1.000
_cell.length_c   1.000
_cell.angle_alpha   90.00
_cell.angle_beta   90.00
_cell.angle_gamma   90.00
#
_symmetry.space_group_name_H-M   'P 1'
#
loop_
_entity.id
_entity.type
_entity.pdbx_description
1 polymer ?
#
loop_
_entity_poly.entity_id
_entity_poly.type
_entity_poly.pdbx_seq_one_letter_code
_entity_poly.pdbx_strand_id
1 'polypeptide(L)'
;MTIGLAAMLAGCGGAPVPAPEPTASVVMSVATPTPVPVPTATSAIPDAVTATTNEPFYSAAIDGDAIRLSGVDLPERRLGIVARDAVPDGRRWRAEGVTVTVIDQACADDMSGEPRPFRSVLTVGGRTARGCAFPTPRAQATIPAAFLGRWDRDAAACAAPATSIEGVTISPRELRFHESLGDVTAVTPVAGGVAIAVAYSGEGERWTTRQTLRVAGDVLTIAGEGAPIRRVRCPR
;
A
#
# COMPACT_ATOMS: atom_id res chain seq x y z
N MET A 1 83.90 -6.64 -74.82
CA MET A 1 84.80 -5.66 -74.20
C MET A 1 84.34 -4.26 -74.61
N THR A 2 84.27 -3.35 -73.63
CA THR A 2 84.04 -1.88 -73.68
C THR A 2 82.69 -1.29 -74.14
N ILE A 3 82.06 -0.59 -73.16
CA ILE A 3 81.57 0.81 -73.15
C ILE A 3 80.33 1.18 -73.99
N GLY A 4 79.42 1.94 -73.37
CA GLY A 4 78.50 2.81 -74.10
C GLY A 4 77.48 3.57 -73.24
N LEU A 5 77.92 4.67 -72.64
CA LEU A 5 77.14 5.66 -71.88
C LEU A 5 76.30 6.58 -72.81
N ALA A 6 75.07 6.95 -72.42
CA ALA A 6 74.43 8.27 -72.71
C ALA A 6 73.07 8.34 -71.97
N ALA A 7 72.98 9.07 -70.85
CA ALA A 7 72.61 10.49 -70.74
C ALA A 7 71.15 10.80 -71.17
N MET A 8 70.26 11.02 -70.19
CA MET A 8 68.96 11.65 -70.40
C MET A 8 68.86 12.95 -69.60
N LEU A 9 68.33 13.98 -70.27
CA LEU A 9 68.17 15.35 -69.80
C LEU A 9 67.04 15.51 -68.77
N ALA A 10 67.26 16.42 -67.83
CA ALA A 10 66.27 16.92 -66.88
C ALA A 10 65.41 18.03 -67.52
N GLY A 11 64.10 18.02 -67.24
CA GLY A 11 63.16 19.10 -67.53
C GLY A 11 62.29 19.39 -66.31
N CYS A 12 62.30 20.65 -65.84
CA CYS A 12 61.49 21.14 -64.73
C CYS A 12 60.03 21.33 -65.15
N GLY A 13 59.09 20.77 -64.39
CA GLY A 13 57.65 20.98 -64.55
C GLY A 13 56.96 20.95 -63.18
N GLY A 14 56.12 21.95 -62.92
CA GLY A 14 55.50 22.34 -61.64
C GLY A 14 55.09 21.22 -60.67
N ALA A 15 55.32 21.50 -59.38
CA ALA A 15 54.83 20.68 -58.29
C ALA A 15 53.28 20.57 -58.31
N PRO A 16 52.71 19.37 -58.12
CA PRO A 16 51.27 19.16 -58.12
C PRO A 16 50.62 19.75 -56.86
N VAL A 17 49.50 20.45 -57.05
CA VAL A 17 48.59 20.88 -55.97
C VAL A 17 47.98 19.62 -55.33
N PRO A 18 48.03 19.45 -54.01
CA PRO A 18 47.41 18.29 -53.36
C PRO A 18 45.88 18.36 -53.49
N ALA A 19 45.29 17.24 -53.90
CA ALA A 19 43.85 17.06 -53.92
C ALA A 19 43.27 17.11 -52.49
N PRO A 20 42.08 17.69 -52.27
CA PRO A 20 41.44 17.68 -50.97
C PRO A 20 41.04 16.24 -50.57
N GLU A 21 41.36 15.86 -49.33
CA GLU A 21 41.01 14.57 -48.74
C GLU A 21 39.48 14.38 -48.67
N PRO A 22 38.98 13.14 -48.81
CA PRO A 22 37.56 12.87 -48.67
C PRO A 22 37.11 13.17 -47.24
N THR A 23 36.23 14.15 -47.10
CA THR A 23 35.58 14.48 -45.82
C THR A 23 34.67 13.32 -45.43
N ALA A 24 35.13 12.49 -44.50
CA ALA A 24 34.29 11.46 -43.89
C ALA A 24 33.12 12.14 -43.17
N SER A 25 31.93 12.03 -43.77
CA SER A 25 30.69 12.44 -43.11
C SER A 25 30.42 11.47 -41.97
N VAL A 26 30.68 11.91 -40.73
CA VAL A 26 30.29 11.19 -39.53
C VAL A 26 28.77 11.34 -39.38
N VAL A 27 28.03 10.33 -39.84
CA VAL A 27 26.62 10.18 -39.48
C VAL A 27 26.53 9.80 -38.00
N MET A 28 26.35 10.79 -37.12
CA MET A 28 25.97 10.52 -35.74
C MET A 28 24.57 9.91 -35.71
N SER A 29 24.50 8.60 -35.52
CA SER A 29 23.26 7.91 -35.21
C SER A 29 22.84 8.32 -33.80
N VAL A 30 21.85 9.22 -33.69
CA VAL A 30 21.23 9.54 -32.41
C VAL A 30 20.41 8.33 -32.00
N ALA A 31 20.96 7.53 -31.09
CA ALA A 31 20.21 6.46 -30.45
C ALA A 31 18.98 7.08 -29.77
N THR A 32 17.79 6.63 -30.17
CA THR A 32 16.55 6.97 -29.50
C THR A 32 16.68 6.49 -28.05
N PRO A 33 16.54 7.35 -27.03
CA PRO A 33 16.67 6.89 -25.66
C PRO A 33 15.59 5.85 -25.39
N THR A 34 16.01 4.64 -25.07
CA THR A 34 15.13 3.59 -24.54
C THR A 34 14.36 4.19 -23.37
N PRO A 35 13.01 4.11 -23.34
CA PRO A 35 12.26 4.63 -22.20
C PRO A 35 12.76 3.91 -20.95
N VAL A 36 13.42 4.66 -20.07
CA VAL A 36 13.83 4.15 -18.76
C VAL A 36 12.54 3.73 -18.06
N PRO A 37 12.42 2.49 -17.58
CA PRO A 37 11.27 2.09 -16.78
C PRO A 37 11.23 3.03 -15.57
N VAL A 38 10.24 3.92 -15.53
CA VAL A 38 10.01 4.80 -14.40
C VAL A 38 9.79 3.87 -13.20
N PRO A 39 10.58 4.00 -12.11
CA PRO A 39 10.33 3.22 -10.91
C PRO A 39 8.89 3.49 -10.52
N THR A 40 8.10 2.42 -10.35
CA THR A 40 6.73 2.52 -9.87
C THR A 40 6.81 3.11 -8.47
N ALA A 41 6.65 4.44 -8.36
CA ALA A 41 6.67 5.10 -7.07
C ALA A 41 5.52 4.51 -6.27
N THR A 42 5.85 3.75 -5.24
CA THR A 42 4.90 3.38 -4.20
C THR A 42 4.33 4.68 -3.67
N SER A 43 3.09 5.00 -4.03
CA SER A 43 2.45 6.24 -3.60
C SER A 43 2.44 6.29 -2.07
N ALA A 44 2.90 7.40 -1.49
CA ALA A 44 2.83 7.63 -0.04
C ALA A 44 1.38 7.72 0.47
N ILE A 45 0.40 7.80 -0.43
CA ILE A 45 -1.02 7.92 -0.09
C ILE A 45 -1.58 6.54 0.27
N PRO A 46 -2.12 6.37 1.49
CA PRO A 46 -2.67 5.10 1.94
C PRO A 46 -3.90 4.66 1.13
N ASP A 47 -4.19 3.36 1.16
CA ASP A 47 -5.40 2.78 0.53
C ASP A 47 -6.72 3.26 1.13
N ALA A 48 -6.68 3.70 2.39
CA ALA A 48 -7.81 4.25 3.11
C ALA A 48 -7.53 5.74 3.36
N VAL A 49 -8.26 6.61 2.67
CA VAL A 49 -8.11 8.05 2.73
C VAL A 49 -9.49 8.71 2.72
N THR A 50 -9.65 9.76 3.52
CA THR A 50 -10.84 10.59 3.52
C THR A 50 -10.48 11.91 2.86
N ALA A 51 -11.20 12.28 1.81
CA ALA A 51 -11.12 13.58 1.16
C ALA A 51 -12.29 14.44 1.62
N THR A 52 -12.02 15.67 2.04
CA THR A 52 -13.03 16.65 2.47
C THR A 52 -12.87 17.94 1.71
N THR A 53 -13.98 18.56 1.32
CA THR A 53 -14.01 19.86 0.63
C THR A 53 -14.66 20.91 1.52
N ASN A 54 -14.27 22.16 1.41
CA ASN A 54 -14.87 23.24 2.22
C ASN A 54 -16.22 23.66 1.65
N GLU A 55 -16.32 23.79 0.33
CA GLU A 55 -17.60 23.97 -0.34
C GLU A 55 -17.75 22.91 -1.42
N PRO A 56 -18.86 22.14 -1.45
CA PRO A 56 -20.06 22.21 -0.62
C PRO A 56 -20.03 21.21 0.58
N PHE A 57 -18.96 21.20 1.39
CA PHE A 57 -18.84 20.32 2.57
C PHE A 57 -19.01 18.82 2.30
N TYR A 58 -18.54 18.34 1.14
CA TYR A 58 -18.52 16.91 0.85
C TYR A 58 -17.39 16.18 1.61
N SER A 59 -17.68 14.94 2.00
CA SER A 59 -16.73 13.99 2.56
C SER A 59 -16.80 12.69 1.78
N ALA A 60 -15.65 12.24 1.27
CA ALA A 60 -15.50 10.99 0.53
C ALA A 60 -14.43 10.12 1.20
N ALA A 61 -14.86 9.08 1.91
CA ALA A 61 -13.97 8.11 2.55
C ALA A 61 -13.81 6.87 1.66
N ILE A 62 -12.56 6.50 1.37
CA ILE A 62 -12.23 5.25 0.70
C ILE A 62 -12.21 4.14 1.76
N ASP A 63 -13.16 3.21 1.66
CA ASP A 63 -13.33 2.08 2.57
C ASP A 63 -13.38 0.77 1.76
N GLY A 64 -12.29 0.02 1.81
CA GLY A 64 -12.15 -1.21 1.04
C GLY A 64 -12.34 -0.95 -0.45
N ASP A 65 -13.35 -1.57 -1.04
CA ASP A 65 -13.77 -1.50 -2.44
C ASP A 65 -14.83 -0.42 -2.74
N ALA A 66 -15.15 0.43 -1.76
CA ALA A 66 -16.20 1.44 -1.91
C ALA A 66 -15.76 2.86 -1.52
N ILE A 67 -16.46 3.85 -2.06
CA ILE A 67 -16.45 5.23 -1.62
C ILE A 67 -17.69 5.47 -0.76
N ARG A 68 -17.50 5.81 0.51
CA ARG A 68 -18.57 6.36 1.35
C ARG A 68 -18.60 7.87 1.15
N LEU A 69 -19.63 8.35 0.47
CA LEU A 69 -19.83 9.75 0.15
C LEU A 69 -20.96 10.32 1.01
N SER A 70 -20.71 11.45 1.66
CA SER A 70 -21.69 12.23 2.42
C SER A 70 -21.46 13.73 2.21
N GLY A 71 -22.44 14.55 2.61
CA GLY A 71 -22.36 16.00 2.56
C GLY A 71 -23.66 16.65 3.03
N VAL A 72 -23.68 17.98 3.14
CA VAL A 72 -24.83 18.71 3.69
C VAL A 72 -26.10 18.54 2.86
N ASP A 73 -25.96 18.53 1.53
CA ASP A 73 -27.09 18.43 0.59
C ASP A 73 -27.24 17.03 -0.02
N LEU A 74 -26.59 16.01 0.56
CA LEU A 74 -26.72 14.64 0.08
C LEU A 74 -26.81 13.60 1.22
N PRO A 75 -27.70 12.61 1.11
CA PRO A 75 -27.68 11.49 2.05
C PRO A 75 -26.38 10.68 1.89
N GLU A 76 -25.94 10.01 2.96
CA GLU A 76 -24.79 9.10 2.87
C GLU A 76 -25.06 7.98 1.84
N ARG A 77 -24.09 7.75 0.97
CA ARG A 77 -24.13 6.69 -0.06
C ARG A 77 -22.83 5.90 -0.05
N ARG A 78 -22.94 4.59 -0.27
CA ARG A 78 -21.80 3.71 -0.51
C ARG A 78 -21.77 3.35 -1.99
N LEU A 79 -20.68 3.70 -2.67
CA LEU A 79 -20.52 3.54 -4.12
C LEU A 79 -19.39 2.57 -4.41
N GLY A 80 -19.63 1.54 -5.20
CA GLY A 80 -18.58 0.59 -5.61
C GLY A 80 -17.50 1.27 -6.45
N ILE A 81 -16.24 1.07 -6.10
CA ILE A 81 -15.09 1.59 -6.85
C ILE A 81 -14.93 0.74 -8.11
N VAL A 82 -15.06 1.38 -9.27
CA VAL A 82 -14.93 0.75 -10.59
C VAL A 82 -13.52 0.87 -11.16
N ALA A 83 -12.72 1.83 -10.69
CA ALA A 83 -11.33 1.97 -11.11
C ALA A 83 -10.45 2.61 -10.02
N ARG A 84 -9.18 2.19 -10.01
CA ARG A 84 -8.11 2.74 -9.20
C ARG A 84 -6.93 3.03 -10.10
N ASP A 85 -6.62 4.29 -10.26
CA ASP A 85 -5.58 4.74 -11.16
C ASP A 85 -4.43 5.37 -10.34
N ALA A 86 -3.20 5.01 -10.66
CA ALA A 86 -2.04 5.79 -10.21
C ALA A 86 -2.01 7.08 -11.03
N VAL A 87 -1.79 8.23 -10.37
CA VAL A 87 -1.56 9.52 -11.05
C VAL A 87 -0.24 10.09 -10.53
N PRO A 88 0.37 11.08 -11.22
CA PRO A 88 1.60 11.71 -10.73
C PRO A 88 1.44 12.16 -9.28
N ASP A 89 2.36 11.70 -8.42
CA ASP A 89 2.42 11.98 -6.98
C ASP A 89 1.11 11.68 -6.24
N GLY A 90 0.31 10.73 -6.76
CA GLY A 90 -1.09 10.67 -6.38
C GLY A 90 -1.80 9.38 -6.66
N ARG A 91 -3.07 9.35 -6.24
CA ARG A 91 -4.00 8.26 -6.50
C ARG A 91 -5.35 8.80 -6.88
N ARG A 92 -6.05 8.04 -7.75
CA ARG A 92 -7.41 8.34 -8.15
C ARG A 92 -8.31 7.13 -7.99
N TRP A 93 -9.48 7.37 -7.43
CA TRP A 93 -10.57 6.40 -7.31
C TRP A 93 -11.78 6.91 -8.09
N ARG A 94 -12.41 6.00 -8.83
CA ARG A 94 -13.65 6.29 -9.57
C ARG A 94 -14.75 5.33 -9.15
N ALA A 95 -15.93 5.88 -8.97
CA ALA A 95 -17.19 5.18 -8.74
C ALA A 95 -18.30 5.86 -9.57
N GLU A 96 -19.53 5.35 -9.51
CA GLU A 96 -20.66 5.93 -10.23
C GLU A 96 -20.84 7.42 -9.87
N GLY A 97 -20.65 8.30 -10.86
CA GLY A 97 -20.82 9.76 -10.70
C GLY A 97 -19.84 10.42 -9.73
N VAL A 98 -18.80 9.71 -9.26
CA VAL A 98 -17.86 10.20 -8.25
C VAL A 98 -16.42 9.91 -8.66
N THR A 99 -15.56 10.93 -8.58
CA THR A 99 -14.12 10.79 -8.75
C THR A 99 -13.41 11.46 -7.58
N VAL A 100 -12.52 10.73 -6.92
CA VAL A 100 -11.65 11.23 -5.85
C VAL A 100 -10.22 11.19 -6.38
N THR A 101 -9.54 12.32 -6.45
CA THR A 101 -8.09 12.38 -6.70
C THR A 101 -7.40 12.94 -5.48
N VAL A 102 -6.37 12.26 -5.01
CA VAL A 102 -5.52 12.70 -3.89
C VAL A 102 -4.08 12.77 -4.38
N ILE A 103 -3.38 13.83 -4.01
CA ILE A 103 -1.95 14.00 -4.31
C ILE A 103 -1.18 14.25 -3.01
N ASP A 104 0.08 13.80 -2.99
CA ASP A 104 1.01 13.90 -1.87
C ASP A 104 1.56 15.34 -1.75
N GLN A 105 0.68 16.24 -1.32
CA GLN A 105 0.98 17.64 -1.11
C GLN A 105 0.26 18.13 0.14
N ALA A 106 1.00 18.75 1.06
CA ALA A 106 0.43 19.37 2.23
C ALA A 106 -0.69 20.36 1.87
N CYS A 107 -1.75 20.34 2.64
CA CYS A 107 -2.95 21.14 2.45
C CYS A 107 -3.33 21.75 3.79
N ALA A 108 -3.77 23.00 3.81
CA ALA A 108 -4.42 23.58 4.98
C ALA A 108 -5.88 23.81 4.58
N ASP A 109 -6.80 23.34 5.43
CA ASP A 109 -8.20 23.71 5.28
C ASP A 109 -8.32 25.23 5.45
N ASP A 110 -8.84 25.94 4.45
CA ASP A 110 -8.94 27.40 4.47
C ASP A 110 -9.92 27.94 5.53
N MET A 111 -10.83 27.12 6.04
CA MET A 111 -11.79 27.50 7.07
C MET A 111 -11.26 27.33 8.49
N SER A 112 -10.49 26.25 8.75
CA SER A 112 -9.97 25.94 10.09
C SER A 112 -8.47 26.20 10.26
N GLY A 113 -7.73 26.32 9.17
CA GLY A 113 -6.26 26.37 9.18
C GLY A 113 -5.60 25.03 9.54
N GLU A 114 -6.38 23.96 9.70
CA GLU A 114 -5.86 22.66 10.13
C GLU A 114 -4.94 22.07 9.05
N PRO A 115 -3.67 21.79 9.38
CA PRO A 115 -2.75 21.16 8.44
C PRO A 115 -3.18 19.71 8.18
N ARG A 116 -3.24 19.37 6.89
CA ARG A 116 -3.55 18.04 6.36
C ARG A 116 -2.39 17.56 5.49
N PRO A 117 -2.09 16.26 5.50
CA PRO A 117 -0.94 15.73 4.77
C PRO A 117 -1.13 15.76 3.25
N PHE A 118 -2.39 15.72 2.77
CA PHE A 118 -2.68 15.56 1.34
C PHE A 118 -3.66 16.60 0.82
N ARG A 119 -3.54 16.91 -0.48
CA ARG A 119 -4.50 17.72 -1.23
C ARG A 119 -5.44 16.78 -1.98
N SER A 120 -6.71 17.16 -2.08
CA SER A 120 -7.71 16.40 -2.81
C SER A 120 -8.47 17.25 -3.83
N VAL A 121 -8.97 16.56 -4.86
CA VAL A 121 -9.97 17.06 -5.80
C VAL A 121 -11.08 16.03 -5.87
N LEU A 122 -12.29 16.46 -5.54
CA LEU A 122 -13.49 15.62 -5.51
C LEU A 122 -14.47 16.09 -6.57
N THR A 123 -14.87 15.19 -7.46
CA THR A 123 -15.95 15.42 -8.43
C THR A 123 -17.16 14.58 -8.04
N VAL A 124 -18.31 15.21 -7.84
CA VAL A 124 -19.60 14.56 -7.51
C VAL A 124 -20.66 15.06 -8.47
N GLY A 125 -21.28 14.17 -9.24
CA GLY A 125 -22.35 14.53 -10.18
C GLY A 125 -21.94 15.61 -11.19
N GLY A 126 -20.66 15.61 -11.60
CA GLY A 126 -20.08 16.61 -12.50
C GLY A 126 -19.59 17.90 -11.83
N ARG A 127 -19.88 18.14 -10.55
CA ARG A 127 -19.36 19.29 -9.80
C ARG A 127 -18.02 18.95 -9.17
N THR A 128 -17.00 19.77 -9.44
CA THR A 128 -15.64 19.56 -8.91
C THR A 128 -15.34 20.56 -7.81
N ALA A 129 -14.84 20.08 -6.68
CA ALA A 129 -14.42 20.87 -5.54
C ALA A 129 -13.00 20.47 -5.11
N ARG A 130 -12.23 21.46 -4.66
CA ARG A 130 -10.90 21.26 -4.08
C ARG A 130 -11.04 21.05 -2.59
N GLY A 131 -10.13 20.27 -2.02
CA GLY A 131 -10.14 19.95 -0.63
C GLY A 131 -8.80 19.48 -0.11
N CYS A 132 -8.82 19.00 1.12
CA CYS A 132 -7.71 18.28 1.71
C CYS A 132 -8.07 16.80 1.85
N ALA A 133 -7.08 15.98 2.14
CA ALA A 133 -7.25 14.58 2.43
C ALA A 133 -6.31 14.13 3.56
N PHE A 134 -6.74 13.08 4.27
CA PHE A 134 -6.03 12.50 5.41
C PHE A 134 -6.32 11.01 5.48
N PRO A 135 -5.44 10.20 6.10
CA PRO A 135 -5.70 8.77 6.29
C PRO A 135 -7.07 8.55 6.96
N THR A 136 -7.92 7.71 6.38
CA THR A 136 -9.17 7.33 7.05
C THR A 136 -8.80 6.48 8.25
N PRO A 137 -9.24 6.84 9.48
CA PRO A 137 -9.11 5.94 10.61
C PRO A 137 -9.85 4.65 10.29
N ARG A 138 -9.13 3.54 10.15
CA ARG A 138 -9.78 2.24 9.99
C ARG A 138 -10.51 1.95 11.30
N ALA A 139 -11.80 1.60 11.21
CA ALA A 139 -12.50 1.05 12.36
C ALA A 139 -11.64 -0.10 12.91
N GLN A 140 -11.22 0.00 14.18
CA GLN A 140 -10.37 -1.01 14.78
C GLN A 140 -11.13 -2.34 14.74
N ALA A 141 -10.59 -3.29 14.01
CA ALA A 141 -11.20 -4.59 13.82
C ALA A 141 -11.35 -5.27 15.20
N THR A 142 -12.56 -5.72 15.51
CA THR A 142 -12.86 -6.39 16.78
C THR A 142 -13.11 -7.86 16.58
N ILE A 143 -12.55 -8.68 17.48
CA ILE A 143 -12.83 -10.10 17.53
C ILE A 143 -14.29 -10.31 17.98
N PRO A 144 -15.08 -11.15 17.28
CA PRO A 144 -16.48 -11.38 17.64
C PRO A 144 -16.64 -11.98 19.04
N ALA A 145 -17.78 -11.68 19.68
CA ALA A 145 -18.09 -12.07 21.05
C ALA A 145 -17.92 -13.58 21.34
N ALA A 146 -18.18 -14.45 20.35
CA ALA A 146 -18.04 -15.90 20.49
C ALA A 146 -16.62 -16.36 20.83
N PHE A 147 -15.59 -15.60 20.43
CA PHE A 147 -14.19 -15.91 20.69
C PHE A 147 -13.67 -15.29 21.99
N LEU A 148 -14.40 -14.35 22.58
CA LEU A 148 -13.93 -13.60 23.74
C LEU A 148 -13.92 -14.46 25.02
N GLY A 149 -13.01 -14.11 25.92
CA GLY A 149 -12.85 -14.75 27.22
C GLY A 149 -11.55 -15.53 27.37
N ARG A 150 -11.46 -16.31 28.44
CA ARG A 150 -10.33 -17.18 28.73
C ARG A 150 -10.56 -18.57 28.12
N TRP A 151 -9.51 -19.09 27.50
CA TRP A 151 -9.45 -20.43 26.94
C TRP A 151 -8.16 -21.10 27.40
N ASP A 152 -8.21 -22.40 27.69
CA ASP A 152 -7.04 -23.13 28.18
C ASP A 152 -7.00 -24.56 27.64
N ARG A 153 -5.94 -25.32 27.93
CA ARG A 153 -5.74 -26.68 27.42
C ARG A 153 -6.90 -27.61 27.74
N ASP A 154 -7.35 -27.57 28.99
CA ASP A 154 -8.40 -28.41 29.55
C ASP A 154 -9.03 -27.77 30.80
N ALA A 155 -10.02 -28.45 31.40
CA ALA A 155 -10.74 -27.95 32.56
C ALA A 155 -9.84 -27.80 33.81
N ALA A 156 -8.81 -28.63 33.97
CA ALA A 156 -7.89 -28.53 35.09
C ALA A 156 -7.01 -27.28 34.96
N ALA A 157 -6.52 -27.00 33.74
CA ALA A 157 -5.78 -25.78 33.44
C ALA A 157 -6.64 -24.52 33.65
N CYS A 158 -7.93 -24.58 33.28
CA CYS A 158 -8.88 -23.50 33.58
C CYS A 158 -9.06 -23.25 35.08
N ALA A 159 -9.04 -24.30 35.91
CA ALA A 159 -9.19 -24.19 37.36
C ALA A 159 -7.92 -23.65 38.05
N ALA A 160 -6.75 -23.80 37.43
CA ALA A 160 -5.45 -23.37 37.98
C ALA A 160 -4.66 -22.48 37.00
N PRO A 161 -5.19 -21.31 36.60
CA PRO A 161 -4.65 -20.51 35.50
C PRO A 161 -3.23 -20.00 35.73
N ALA A 162 -2.78 -19.87 36.99
CA ALA A 162 -1.41 -19.46 37.33
C ALA A 162 -0.36 -20.53 37.01
N THR A 163 -0.78 -21.77 36.82
CA THR A 163 0.10 -22.92 36.53
C THR A 163 0.07 -23.33 35.07
N SER A 164 -0.85 -22.78 34.28
CA SER A 164 -0.95 -23.07 32.85
C SER A 164 -0.21 -22.01 32.03
N ILE A 165 0.81 -22.45 31.31
CA ILE A 165 1.46 -21.64 30.27
C ILE A 165 0.68 -21.65 28.95
N GLU A 166 -0.31 -22.54 28.81
CA GLU A 166 -1.05 -22.75 27.56
C GLU A 166 -2.28 -21.84 27.41
N GLY A 167 -2.67 -21.18 28.48
CA GLY A 167 -3.86 -20.34 28.56
C GLY A 167 -3.77 -19.09 27.69
N VAL A 168 -4.86 -18.80 26.98
CA VAL A 168 -5.01 -17.58 26.18
C VAL A 168 -6.23 -16.80 26.66
N THR A 169 -6.07 -15.49 26.78
CA THR A 169 -7.18 -14.55 26.99
C THR A 169 -7.41 -13.77 25.71
N ILE A 170 -8.63 -13.82 25.19
CA ILE A 170 -9.03 -13.11 23.98
C ILE A 170 -9.97 -11.97 24.36
N SER A 171 -9.50 -10.75 24.16
CA SER A 171 -10.26 -9.50 24.29
C SER A 171 -10.66 -9.01 22.88
N PRO A 172 -11.55 -8.01 22.75
CA PRO A 172 -11.97 -7.53 21.43
C PRO A 172 -10.81 -7.12 20.52
N ARG A 173 -9.67 -6.68 21.06
CA ARG A 173 -8.53 -6.15 20.31
C ARG A 173 -7.19 -6.75 20.69
N GLU A 174 -7.18 -7.76 21.56
CA GLU A 174 -5.94 -8.26 22.14
C GLU A 174 -6.01 -9.77 22.36
N LEU A 175 -4.89 -10.46 22.10
CA LEU A 175 -4.63 -11.82 22.55
C LEU A 175 -3.49 -11.78 23.56
N ARG A 176 -3.74 -12.26 24.77
CA ARG A 176 -2.71 -12.45 25.79
C ARG A 176 -2.45 -13.94 25.99
N PHE A 177 -1.20 -14.35 25.89
CA PHE A 177 -0.76 -15.72 26.09
C PHE A 177 0.57 -15.70 26.84
N HIS A 178 0.64 -16.38 27.99
CA HIS A 178 1.78 -16.28 28.91
C HIS A 178 2.17 -14.80 29.17
N GLU A 179 3.42 -14.44 28.86
CA GLU A 179 4.02 -13.11 28.94
C GLU A 179 3.87 -12.29 27.65
N SER A 180 3.38 -12.91 26.58
CA SER A 180 3.20 -12.27 25.28
C SER A 180 1.86 -11.52 25.21
N LEU A 181 1.93 -10.31 24.68
CA LEU A 181 0.78 -9.46 24.37
C LEU A 181 0.68 -9.25 22.86
N GLY A 182 -0.49 -9.53 22.28
CA GLY A 182 -0.73 -9.38 20.85
C GLY A 182 -1.85 -8.40 20.54
N ASP A 183 -1.52 -7.31 19.84
CA ASP A 183 -2.49 -6.34 19.32
C ASP A 183 -3.11 -6.84 18.02
N VAL A 184 -4.43 -6.94 17.97
CA VAL A 184 -5.18 -7.37 16.77
C VAL A 184 -5.25 -6.20 15.79
N THR A 185 -4.62 -6.37 14.63
CA THR A 185 -4.52 -5.32 13.60
C THR A 185 -5.51 -5.52 12.45
N ALA A 186 -6.02 -6.74 12.27
CA ALA A 186 -7.08 -7.04 11.30
C ALA A 186 -7.92 -8.23 11.75
N VAL A 187 -9.20 -8.21 11.40
CA VAL A 187 -10.14 -9.32 11.54
C VAL A 187 -10.91 -9.46 10.24
N THR A 188 -10.88 -10.65 9.63
CA THR A 188 -11.57 -10.96 8.38
C THR A 188 -12.45 -12.18 8.59
N PRO A 189 -13.77 -12.10 8.34
CA PRO A 189 -14.64 -13.26 8.38
C PRO A 189 -14.17 -14.33 7.38
N VAL A 190 -14.15 -15.59 7.80
CA VAL A 190 -13.86 -16.74 6.94
C VAL A 190 -14.89 -17.84 7.18
N ALA A 191 -14.93 -18.84 6.29
CA ALA A 191 -15.81 -19.98 6.48
C ALA A 191 -15.57 -20.65 7.85
N GLY A 192 -16.60 -20.60 8.71
CA GLY A 192 -16.60 -21.18 10.05
C GLY A 192 -15.76 -20.45 11.10
N GLY A 193 -15.34 -19.20 10.88
CA GLY A 193 -14.55 -18.46 11.87
C GLY A 193 -14.08 -17.07 11.44
N VAL A 194 -12.96 -16.63 12.02
CA VAL A 194 -12.29 -15.37 11.65
C VAL A 194 -10.80 -15.61 11.41
N ALA A 195 -10.25 -14.99 10.38
CA ALA A 195 -8.80 -14.83 10.22
C ALA A 195 -8.39 -13.51 10.87
N ILE A 196 -7.33 -13.54 11.68
CA ILE A 196 -6.80 -12.36 12.37
C ILE A 196 -5.33 -12.15 12.04
N ALA A 197 -4.93 -10.88 11.97
CA ALA A 197 -3.53 -10.48 11.98
C ALA A 197 -3.21 -9.87 13.34
N VAL A 198 -2.13 -10.32 13.97
CA VAL A 198 -1.77 -9.94 15.33
C VAL A 198 -0.31 -9.51 15.37
N ALA A 199 -0.05 -8.33 15.92
CA ALA A 199 1.30 -7.84 16.20
C ALA A 199 1.63 -8.16 17.66
N TYR A 200 2.54 -9.10 17.87
CA TYR A 200 2.95 -9.55 19.20
C TYR A 200 4.18 -8.81 19.71
N SER A 201 4.26 -8.71 21.03
CA SER A 201 5.45 -8.35 21.78
C SER A 201 5.62 -9.28 22.98
N GLY A 202 6.83 -9.76 23.19
CA GLY A 202 7.17 -10.71 24.27
C GLY A 202 8.68 -10.97 24.27
N GLU A 203 9.27 -11.18 25.45
CA GLU A 203 10.71 -11.51 25.61
C GLU A 203 11.69 -10.53 24.94
N GLY A 204 11.27 -9.28 24.72
CA GLY A 204 12.08 -8.27 24.02
C GLY A 204 11.96 -8.29 22.49
N GLU A 205 11.20 -9.23 21.93
CA GLU A 205 10.96 -9.37 20.50
C GLU A 205 9.62 -8.79 20.07
N ARG A 206 9.52 -8.48 18.77
CA ARG A 206 8.29 -8.07 18.09
C ARG A 206 8.14 -8.84 16.81
N TRP A 207 6.97 -9.44 16.60
CA TRP A 207 6.67 -10.18 15.38
C TRP A 207 5.19 -10.02 15.00
N THR A 208 4.85 -10.32 13.75
CA THR A 208 3.46 -10.32 13.28
C THR A 208 3.09 -11.71 12.80
N THR A 209 1.91 -12.19 13.18
CA THR A 209 1.39 -13.47 12.73
C THR A 209 -0.01 -13.35 12.13
N ARG A 210 -0.36 -14.32 11.29
CA ARG A 210 -1.72 -14.52 10.80
C ARG A 210 -2.22 -15.87 11.28
N GLN A 211 -3.42 -15.89 11.84
CA GLN A 211 -4.04 -17.11 12.35
C GLN A 211 -5.55 -17.09 12.16
N THR A 212 -6.14 -18.27 12.06
CA THR A 212 -7.58 -18.47 11.97
C THR A 212 -8.11 -18.99 13.30
N LEU A 213 -9.13 -18.33 13.83
CA LEU A 213 -9.89 -18.75 14.99
C LEU A 213 -11.19 -19.40 14.55
N ARG A 214 -11.52 -20.58 15.10
CA ARG A 214 -12.83 -21.22 14.96
C ARG A 214 -13.35 -21.65 16.33
N VAL A 215 -14.63 -21.47 16.57
CA VAL A 215 -15.29 -21.92 17.81
C VAL A 215 -16.40 -22.89 17.47
N ALA A 216 -16.40 -24.05 18.13
CA ALA A 216 -17.48 -25.04 18.08
C ALA A 216 -17.88 -25.40 19.52
N GLY A 217 -19.02 -24.88 19.97
CA GLY A 217 -19.42 -24.94 21.38
C GLY A 217 -18.37 -24.26 22.27
N ASP A 218 -17.82 -25.01 23.22
CA ASP A 218 -16.78 -24.55 24.16
C ASP A 218 -15.37 -24.92 23.71
N VAL A 219 -15.17 -25.25 22.43
CA VAL A 219 -13.84 -25.54 21.88
C VAL A 219 -13.42 -24.43 20.92
N LEU A 220 -12.33 -23.76 21.26
CA LEU A 220 -11.58 -22.87 20.37
C LEU A 220 -10.51 -23.67 19.64
N THR A 221 -10.42 -23.48 18.32
CA THR A 221 -9.31 -23.95 17.49
C THR A 221 -8.58 -22.74 16.91
N ILE A 222 -7.26 -22.69 17.13
CA ILE A 222 -6.36 -21.66 16.61
C ILE A 222 -5.45 -22.32 15.58
N ALA A 223 -5.51 -21.87 14.34
CA ALA A 223 -4.69 -22.40 13.25
C ALA A 223 -3.81 -21.27 12.67
N GLY A 224 -2.51 -21.35 12.89
CA GLY A 224 -1.51 -20.43 12.32
C GLY A 224 -0.48 -21.19 11.51
N GLU A 225 0.79 -20.81 11.66
CA GLU A 225 1.91 -21.59 11.14
C GLU A 225 2.16 -22.79 12.07
N GLY A 226 1.84 -24.01 11.59
CA GLY A 226 1.99 -25.25 12.34
C GLY A 226 0.68 -26.00 12.58
N ALA A 227 0.72 -26.98 13.48
CA ALA A 227 -0.45 -27.79 13.83
C ALA A 227 -1.52 -26.93 14.53
N PRO A 228 -2.81 -27.12 14.22
CA PRO A 228 -3.87 -26.38 14.88
C PRO A 228 -3.94 -26.75 16.35
N ILE A 229 -4.05 -25.72 17.19
CA ILE A 229 -4.12 -25.85 18.64
C ILE A 229 -5.58 -25.79 19.07
N ARG A 230 -5.96 -26.68 19.99
CA ARG A 230 -7.30 -26.70 20.58
C ARG A 230 -7.24 -26.24 22.04
N ARG A 231 -8.25 -25.46 22.43
CA ARG A 231 -8.47 -24.95 23.79
C ARG A 231 -9.93 -25.09 24.17
N VAL A 232 -10.20 -25.29 25.44
CA VAL A 232 -11.55 -25.30 26.01
C VAL A 232 -11.88 -23.95 26.64
N ARG A 233 -13.14 -23.55 26.59
CA ARG A 233 -13.61 -22.32 27.23
C ARG A 233 -13.50 -22.48 28.75
N CYS A 234 -12.86 -21.53 29.40
CA CYS A 234 -12.85 -21.49 30.85
C CYS A 234 -14.14 -20.82 31.37
N PRO A 235 -14.69 -21.32 32.49
CA PRO A 235 -15.74 -20.62 33.22
C PRO A 235 -15.31 -19.19 33.56
N ARG A 236 -16.29 -18.29 33.66
CA ARG A 236 -16.07 -16.93 34.12
C ARG A 236 -15.88 -16.87 35.62
#